data_AF-A0A2D6YNQ2-F1
#
_entry.id   AF-A0A2D6YNQ2-F1
#
_cell.length_a   1.000
_cell.length_b   1.000
_cell.length_c   1.000
_cell.angle_alpha   90.00
_cell.angle_beta   90.00
_cell.angle_gamma   90.00
#
_symmetry.space_group_name_H-M   'P 1'
#
loop_
_entity.id
_entity.type
_entity.pdbx_description
1 polymer ?
#
loop_
_entity_poly.entity_id
_entity_poly.type
_entity_poly.pdbx_seq_one_letter_code
_entity_poly.pdbx_strand_id
1 'polypeptide(L)'
;NDFLVAGYLRQGTAFQPFPPPSGLRIFNHSWIASGGTSADINVLRRADFAANTFKTLWVVGVNNGSGSDSPPLLAGMHHGIAVGTADGDHAEADTGPGTEQQGRMKPELVAPADFTSFATPVVAGCAALLYETHDVTPELSGNSIADLPQVIKAVLLAGASRNEDWTNAPATKGPQRGSTARPIDEIYGAGLVDIDRAHAIYTGLEQPGAGDNNPVSTMSGPGWDFESMSNGEVLWHRFSINEVAEEIGILVTWNRIVASNFATATHPDLDLELLRIVDGVPESMVGADSGVFASGNVQSVSAVDNVELIHVRGLAPGDYAVRLTRVDGNSVSTRAVVAWWLPPAADSIPGDLNHDARVDGADFGVLLSRWGTADPEADLDGSGSVGGGDIGVLLALWTG
;
A
#
# COMPACT_ATOMS: atom_id res chain seq x y z
N ASN A 1 -1.07 -21.74 -26.17
CA ASN A 1 -0.74 -21.75 -24.73
C ASN A 1 -1.88 -22.46 -24.00
N ASP A 2 -1.67 -23.72 -23.57
CA ASP A 2 -2.72 -24.54 -22.95
C ASP A 2 -3.30 -23.88 -21.69
N PHE A 3 -2.48 -23.17 -20.92
CA PHE A 3 -2.91 -22.42 -19.74
C PHE A 3 -4.04 -21.42 -20.05
N LEU A 4 -3.99 -20.74 -21.19
CA LEU A 4 -4.99 -19.73 -21.58
C LEU A 4 -6.24 -20.36 -22.22
N VAL A 5 -6.02 -21.29 -23.16
CA VAL A 5 -7.09 -21.86 -23.98
C VAL A 5 -7.77 -23.04 -23.29
N ALA A 6 -7.69 -24.26 -23.81
CA ALA A 6 -8.44 -25.41 -23.32
C ALA A 6 -8.03 -25.89 -21.90
N GLY A 7 -6.87 -25.49 -21.38
CA GLY A 7 -6.38 -25.82 -20.04
C GLY A 7 -6.97 -24.91 -18.97
N TYR A 8 -6.13 -24.21 -18.21
CA TYR A 8 -6.51 -23.58 -16.93
C TYR A 8 -7.64 -22.54 -17.05
N LEU A 9 -7.45 -21.46 -17.85
CA LEU A 9 -8.44 -20.36 -17.94
C LEU A 9 -9.67 -20.70 -18.79
N ARG A 10 -9.58 -21.69 -19.68
CA ARG A 10 -10.68 -22.14 -20.54
C ARG A 10 -11.25 -21.05 -21.45
N GLN A 11 -10.38 -20.18 -21.98
CA GLN A 11 -10.76 -19.10 -22.89
C GLN A 11 -11.60 -19.64 -24.06
N GLY A 12 -12.68 -18.94 -24.41
CA GLY A 12 -13.54 -19.30 -25.53
C GLY A 12 -14.54 -20.44 -25.27
N THR A 13 -14.59 -20.96 -24.04
CA THR A 13 -15.57 -21.98 -23.63
C THR A 13 -16.64 -21.40 -22.70
N ALA A 14 -17.73 -22.13 -22.45
CA ALA A 14 -18.72 -21.74 -21.45
C ALA A 14 -18.31 -22.09 -19.99
N PHE A 15 -17.18 -22.77 -19.82
CA PHE A 15 -16.76 -23.29 -18.52
C PHE A 15 -15.91 -22.27 -17.75
N GLN A 16 -16.02 -22.32 -16.43
CA GLN A 16 -15.14 -21.59 -15.52
C GLN A 16 -13.72 -22.18 -15.52
N PRO A 17 -12.70 -21.39 -15.14
CA PRO A 17 -11.33 -21.87 -14.96
C PRO A 17 -11.26 -23.10 -14.05
N PHE A 18 -10.29 -23.98 -14.30
CA PHE A 18 -10.04 -25.11 -13.41
C PHE A 18 -9.52 -24.65 -12.05
N PRO A 19 -9.81 -25.37 -10.96
CA PRO A 19 -9.09 -25.15 -9.71
C PRO A 19 -7.59 -25.40 -9.92
N PRO A 20 -6.72 -24.57 -9.34
CA PRO A 20 -5.28 -24.81 -9.40
C PRO A 20 -4.90 -26.07 -8.61
N PRO A 21 -3.68 -26.60 -8.77
CA PRO A 21 -3.14 -27.63 -7.89
C PRO A 21 -3.31 -27.26 -6.41
N SER A 22 -3.57 -28.26 -5.57
CA SER A 22 -3.77 -28.05 -4.13
C SER A 22 -2.56 -27.35 -3.50
N GLY A 23 -2.83 -26.31 -2.71
CA GLY A 23 -1.80 -25.52 -2.03
C GLY A 23 -1.12 -24.44 -2.88
N LEU A 24 -1.42 -24.34 -4.18
CA LEU A 24 -0.86 -23.27 -5.01
C LEU A 24 -1.49 -21.92 -4.64
N ARG A 25 -0.66 -20.97 -4.21
CA ARG A 25 -1.07 -19.59 -3.85
C ARG A 25 -0.59 -18.52 -4.83
N ILE A 26 0.48 -18.78 -5.60
CA ILE A 26 1.09 -17.78 -6.49
C ILE A 26 1.23 -18.33 -7.92
N PHE A 27 0.85 -17.52 -8.90
CA PHE A 27 1.23 -17.68 -10.30
C PHE A 27 2.25 -16.62 -10.69
N ASN A 28 3.40 -17.04 -11.22
CA ASN A 28 4.39 -16.15 -11.82
C ASN A 28 4.32 -16.24 -13.35
N HIS A 29 4.12 -15.10 -14.01
CA HIS A 29 4.01 -14.98 -15.47
C HIS A 29 5.09 -14.04 -16.03
N SER A 30 6.28 -14.59 -16.29
CA SER A 30 7.38 -13.88 -16.96
C SER A 30 7.26 -13.93 -18.48
N TRP A 31 6.14 -13.44 -19.03
CA TRP A 31 5.91 -13.37 -20.47
C TRP A 31 4.78 -12.37 -20.80
N ILE A 32 4.81 -11.83 -22.01
CA ILE A 32 3.80 -10.90 -22.54
C ILE A 32 3.09 -11.52 -23.76
N ALA A 33 1.83 -11.13 -24.00
CA ALA A 33 1.09 -11.53 -25.19
C ALA A 33 -0.11 -10.61 -25.47
N SER A 34 -0.68 -10.76 -26.66
CA SER A 34 -2.04 -10.31 -26.99
C SER A 34 -2.67 -11.34 -27.93
N GLY A 35 -3.95 -11.65 -27.72
CA GLY A 35 -4.80 -12.41 -28.63
C GLY A 35 -5.75 -11.52 -29.45
N GLY A 36 -5.62 -10.19 -29.33
CA GLY A 36 -6.56 -9.20 -29.85
C GLY A 36 -7.64 -8.82 -28.82
N THR A 37 -8.21 -7.61 -28.98
CA THR A 37 -9.02 -6.94 -27.96
C THR A 37 -10.08 -7.83 -27.28
N SER A 38 -10.91 -8.53 -28.06
CA SER A 38 -11.98 -9.36 -27.50
C SER A 38 -11.47 -10.61 -26.77
N ALA A 39 -10.36 -11.19 -27.25
CA ALA A 39 -9.72 -12.34 -26.62
C ALA A 39 -9.08 -11.93 -25.29
N ASP A 40 -8.35 -10.81 -25.29
CA ASP A 40 -7.66 -10.27 -24.12
C ASP A 40 -8.63 -9.94 -22.99
N ILE A 41 -9.74 -9.24 -23.30
CA ILE A 41 -10.79 -8.93 -22.32
C ILE A 41 -11.37 -10.22 -21.71
N ASN A 42 -11.63 -11.25 -22.52
CA ASN A 42 -12.17 -12.53 -22.00
C ASN A 42 -11.16 -13.24 -21.09
N VAL A 43 -9.88 -13.26 -21.46
CA VAL A 43 -8.80 -13.84 -20.65
C VAL A 43 -8.65 -13.08 -19.33
N LEU A 44 -8.61 -11.75 -19.35
CA LEU A 44 -8.47 -10.93 -18.16
C LEU A 44 -9.65 -11.12 -17.19
N ARG A 45 -10.88 -11.22 -17.69
CA ARG A 45 -12.06 -11.51 -16.87
C ARG A 45 -11.93 -12.88 -16.18
N ARG A 46 -11.48 -13.90 -16.91
CA ARG A 46 -11.26 -15.25 -16.37
C ARG A 46 -10.13 -15.28 -15.34
N ALA A 47 -9.04 -14.57 -15.60
CA ALA A 47 -7.91 -14.50 -14.69
C ALA A 47 -8.29 -13.80 -13.38
N ASP A 48 -8.94 -12.63 -13.44
CA ASP A 48 -9.43 -11.93 -12.24
C ASP A 48 -10.51 -12.76 -11.50
N PHE A 49 -11.42 -13.43 -12.21
CA PHE A 49 -12.35 -14.37 -11.58
C PHE A 49 -11.61 -15.52 -10.87
N ALA A 50 -10.59 -16.10 -11.50
CA ALA A 50 -9.81 -17.21 -10.93
C ALA A 50 -9.00 -16.76 -9.70
N ALA A 51 -8.36 -15.58 -9.76
CA ALA A 51 -7.63 -14.99 -8.65
C ALA A 51 -8.52 -14.85 -7.41
N ASN A 52 -9.72 -14.29 -7.57
CA ASN A 52 -10.71 -14.19 -6.50
C ASN A 52 -11.25 -15.55 -6.03
N THR A 53 -11.60 -16.45 -6.96
CA THR A 53 -12.27 -17.72 -6.64
C THR A 53 -11.35 -18.69 -5.93
N PHE A 54 -10.09 -18.74 -6.34
CA PHE A 54 -9.12 -19.72 -5.85
C PHE A 54 -8.08 -19.12 -4.91
N LYS A 55 -8.24 -17.85 -4.50
CA LYS A 55 -7.30 -17.12 -3.63
C LYS A 55 -5.85 -17.21 -4.15
N THR A 56 -5.65 -16.91 -5.43
CA THR A 56 -4.31 -16.93 -6.04
C THR A 56 -3.83 -15.52 -6.36
N LEU A 57 -2.59 -15.22 -6.00
CA LEU A 57 -1.89 -14.00 -6.40
C LEU A 57 -1.21 -14.22 -7.75
N TRP A 58 -1.37 -13.26 -8.66
CA TRP A 58 -0.80 -13.33 -10.02
C TRP A 58 0.23 -12.23 -10.17
N VAL A 59 1.48 -12.60 -10.36
CA VAL A 59 2.61 -11.68 -10.55
C VAL A 59 3.05 -11.80 -12.00
N VAL A 60 3.05 -10.68 -12.73
CA VAL A 60 3.14 -10.68 -14.20
C VAL A 60 4.17 -9.65 -14.66
N GLY A 61 5.12 -10.03 -15.52
CA GLY A 61 6.08 -9.09 -16.08
C GLY A 61 5.45 -8.23 -17.17
N VAL A 62 5.77 -6.93 -17.19
CA VAL A 62 5.48 -6.07 -18.34
C VAL A 62 6.52 -6.27 -19.46
N ASN A 63 6.36 -5.60 -20.60
CA ASN A 63 7.32 -5.68 -21.71
C ASN A 63 8.65 -5.00 -21.34
N ASN A 64 9.75 -5.43 -21.95
CA ASN A 64 11.07 -4.80 -21.73
C ASN A 64 11.26 -3.62 -22.69
N GLY A 65 11.99 -2.61 -22.22
CA GLY A 65 12.29 -1.40 -22.98
C GLY A 65 11.33 -0.25 -22.65
N SER A 66 11.86 0.89 -22.24
CA SER A 66 11.06 2.12 -22.10
C SER A 66 10.41 2.52 -23.42
N GLY A 67 9.13 2.90 -23.36
CA GLY A 67 8.31 3.26 -24.53
C GLY A 67 7.96 2.07 -25.42
N SER A 68 8.22 0.84 -24.99
CA SER A 68 7.77 -0.35 -25.71
C SER A 68 6.26 -0.53 -25.60
N ASP A 69 5.68 -1.32 -26.51
CA ASP A 69 4.25 -1.63 -26.46
C ASP A 69 3.88 -2.29 -25.12
N SER A 70 2.67 -2.02 -24.62
CA SER A 70 2.06 -2.65 -23.44
C SER A 70 0.98 -3.68 -23.81
N PRO A 71 1.32 -4.90 -24.26
CA PRO A 71 0.32 -5.94 -24.51
C PRO A 71 -0.51 -6.25 -23.25
N PRO A 72 -1.85 -6.29 -23.37
CA PRO A 72 -2.73 -6.27 -22.20
C PRO A 72 -2.85 -7.62 -21.48
N LEU A 73 -2.47 -8.73 -22.11
CA LEU A 73 -2.79 -10.06 -21.58
C LEU A 73 -2.00 -10.34 -20.29
N LEU A 74 -2.74 -10.65 -19.22
CA LEU A 74 -2.29 -10.81 -17.82
C LEU A 74 -1.71 -9.54 -17.17
N ALA A 75 -0.82 -8.79 -17.83
CA ALA A 75 -0.27 -7.55 -17.27
C ALA A 75 -1.38 -6.51 -17.00
N GLY A 76 -2.43 -6.51 -17.83
CA GLY A 76 -3.64 -5.71 -17.66
C GLY A 76 -4.64 -6.25 -16.63
N MET A 77 -4.29 -7.21 -15.76
CA MET A 77 -5.19 -7.66 -14.69
C MET A 77 -5.52 -6.53 -13.71
N HIS A 78 -6.67 -6.63 -13.04
CA HIS A 78 -7.00 -5.77 -11.90
C HIS A 78 -6.47 -6.39 -10.60
N HIS A 79 -6.58 -7.72 -10.48
CA HIS A 79 -6.27 -8.44 -9.25
C HIS A 79 -4.82 -8.91 -9.17
N GLY A 80 -4.08 -8.85 -10.27
CA GLY A 80 -2.65 -9.19 -10.33
C GLY A 80 -1.74 -8.01 -9.99
N ILE A 81 -0.44 -8.25 -9.99
CA ILE A 81 0.63 -7.25 -9.85
C ILE A 81 1.46 -7.31 -11.14
N ALA A 82 1.45 -6.24 -11.92
CA ALA A 82 2.36 -6.08 -13.05
C ALA A 82 3.71 -5.55 -12.55
N VAL A 83 4.80 -6.12 -13.05
CA VAL A 83 6.16 -5.90 -12.53
C VAL A 83 7.09 -5.39 -13.63
N GLY A 84 7.67 -4.22 -13.39
CA GLY A 84 8.77 -3.62 -14.17
C GLY A 84 10.15 -3.84 -13.54
N THR A 85 11.17 -3.24 -14.14
CA THR A 85 12.56 -3.24 -13.63
C THR A 85 12.87 -1.96 -12.86
N ALA A 86 13.76 -2.07 -11.88
CA ALA A 86 14.15 -0.95 -11.02
C ALA A 86 14.86 0.20 -11.76
N ASP A 87 15.41 -0.05 -12.94
CA ASP A 87 16.05 0.95 -13.79
C ASP A 87 15.08 1.69 -14.72
N GLY A 88 13.80 1.29 -14.73
CA GLY A 88 12.76 1.90 -15.56
C GLY A 88 12.77 1.46 -17.03
N ASP A 89 13.62 0.51 -17.43
CA ASP A 89 13.70 0.04 -18.83
C ASP A 89 12.62 -1.00 -19.17
N HIS A 90 11.36 -0.59 -19.03
CA HIS A 90 10.17 -1.42 -19.25
C HIS A 90 9.00 -0.61 -19.81
N ALA A 91 7.98 -1.32 -20.32
CA ALA A 91 6.73 -0.68 -20.75
C ALA A 91 5.96 -0.07 -19.57
N GLU A 92 5.67 1.21 -19.69
CA GLU A 92 5.11 2.10 -18.68
C GLU A 92 3.78 2.75 -19.12
N ALA A 93 3.34 2.50 -20.36
CA ALA A 93 2.12 3.08 -20.87
C ALA A 93 0.89 2.54 -20.15
N ASP A 94 -0.04 3.45 -19.82
CA ASP A 94 -1.36 3.12 -19.28
C ASP A 94 -2.06 2.05 -20.12
N THR A 95 -2.91 1.25 -19.47
CA THR A 95 -3.61 0.15 -20.14
C THR A 95 -4.46 0.66 -21.31
N GLY A 96 -4.21 0.12 -22.51
CA GLY A 96 -4.90 0.50 -23.74
C GLY A 96 -5.90 -0.54 -24.26
N PRO A 97 -6.19 -0.55 -25.57
CA PRO A 97 -7.08 -1.51 -26.20
C PRO A 97 -6.78 -2.97 -25.82
N GLY A 98 -7.84 -3.74 -25.52
CA GLY A 98 -7.73 -5.11 -25.00
C GLY A 98 -7.78 -5.20 -23.48
N THR A 99 -7.84 -4.06 -22.79
CA THR A 99 -8.39 -3.95 -21.44
C THR A 99 -9.82 -3.39 -21.48
N GLU A 100 -10.65 -3.82 -20.54
CA GLU A 100 -12.06 -3.41 -20.48
C GLU A 100 -12.22 -1.98 -19.94
N GLN A 101 -11.49 -1.66 -18.87
CA GLN A 101 -11.29 -0.31 -18.37
C GLN A 101 -9.86 0.11 -18.71
N GLN A 102 -9.76 1.10 -19.60
CA GLN A 102 -8.50 1.64 -20.11
C GLN A 102 -8.03 2.82 -19.25
N GLY A 103 -6.78 3.22 -19.39
CA GLY A 103 -6.18 4.35 -18.68
C GLY A 103 -5.59 4.00 -17.30
N ARG A 104 -5.62 2.73 -16.89
CA ARG A 104 -5.01 2.31 -15.62
C ARG A 104 -3.49 2.30 -15.69
N MET A 105 -2.86 2.69 -14.59
CA MET A 105 -1.42 2.76 -14.44
C MET A 105 -0.79 1.37 -14.31
N LYS A 106 0.34 1.19 -15.02
CA LYS A 106 1.18 -0.02 -15.00
C LYS A 106 2.64 0.38 -15.23
N PRO A 107 3.63 -0.38 -14.71
CA PRO A 107 3.48 -1.49 -13.76
C PRO A 107 3.01 -1.00 -12.38
N GLU A 108 2.51 -1.91 -11.54
CA GLU A 108 2.18 -1.56 -10.15
C GLU A 108 3.41 -1.54 -9.24
N LEU A 109 4.47 -2.27 -9.58
CA LEU A 109 5.66 -2.41 -8.76
C LEU A 109 6.90 -2.63 -9.64
N VAL A 110 8.07 -2.19 -9.19
CA VAL A 110 9.34 -2.52 -9.85
C VAL A 110 10.23 -3.36 -8.94
N ALA A 111 11.11 -4.16 -9.54
CA ALA A 111 12.03 -5.02 -8.80
C ALA A 111 13.43 -5.04 -9.44
N PRO A 112 14.48 -5.33 -8.65
CA PRO A 112 15.85 -5.32 -9.14
C PRO A 112 16.13 -6.54 -10.03
N ALA A 113 16.27 -6.31 -11.34
CA ALA A 113 16.80 -7.26 -12.30
C ALA A 113 17.04 -6.58 -13.66
N ASP A 114 17.84 -7.22 -14.53
CA ASP A 114 18.15 -6.70 -15.87
C ASP A 114 16.99 -6.80 -16.88
N PHE A 115 15.96 -7.60 -16.58
CA PHE A 115 14.79 -7.78 -17.45
C PHE A 115 13.53 -8.01 -16.61
N THR A 116 12.37 -7.60 -17.10
CA THR A 116 11.08 -7.76 -16.42
C THR A 116 10.78 -9.24 -16.10
N SER A 117 11.23 -10.15 -16.96
CA SER A 117 11.08 -11.59 -16.76
C SER A 117 11.84 -12.13 -15.56
N PHE A 118 12.91 -11.45 -15.14
CA PHE A 118 13.72 -11.75 -13.96
C PHE A 118 13.26 -10.94 -12.74
N ALA A 119 12.73 -9.73 -12.94
CA ALA A 119 12.13 -8.92 -11.89
C ALA A 119 10.82 -9.55 -11.35
N THR A 120 9.99 -10.11 -12.23
CA THR A 120 8.70 -10.76 -11.88
C THR A 120 8.86 -11.83 -10.78
N PRO A 121 9.77 -12.81 -10.88
CA PRO A 121 9.93 -13.82 -9.84
C PRO A 121 10.53 -13.27 -8.53
N VAL A 122 11.18 -12.11 -8.52
CA VAL A 122 11.61 -11.45 -7.27
C VAL A 122 10.38 -11.05 -6.45
N VAL A 123 9.41 -10.38 -7.10
CA VAL A 123 8.14 -10.01 -6.44
C VAL A 123 7.34 -11.25 -6.03
N ALA A 124 7.31 -12.29 -6.87
CA ALA A 124 6.67 -13.56 -6.50
C ALA A 124 7.33 -14.23 -5.27
N GLY A 125 8.66 -14.15 -5.16
CA GLY A 125 9.40 -14.62 -3.98
C GLY A 125 9.05 -13.81 -2.72
N CYS A 126 8.94 -12.48 -2.84
CA CYS A 126 8.49 -11.61 -1.75
C CYS A 126 7.08 -11.98 -1.26
N ALA A 127 6.15 -12.24 -2.19
CA ALA A 127 4.82 -12.73 -1.83
C ALA A 127 4.86 -14.10 -1.14
N ALA A 128 5.75 -15.00 -1.58
CA ALA A 128 5.91 -16.32 -0.96
C ALA A 128 6.40 -16.22 0.49
N LEU A 129 7.31 -15.29 0.78
CA LEU A 129 7.76 -15.00 2.16
C LEU A 129 6.60 -14.51 3.03
N LEU A 130 5.74 -13.61 2.54
CA LEU A 130 4.57 -13.18 3.30
C LEU A 130 3.57 -14.32 3.55
N TYR A 131 3.39 -15.23 2.59
CA TYR A 131 2.56 -16.43 2.79
C TYR A 131 3.19 -17.42 3.79
N GLU A 132 4.51 -17.53 3.86
CA GLU A 132 5.19 -18.29 4.91
C GLU A 132 4.98 -17.61 6.27
N THR A 133 5.20 -16.29 6.37
CA THR A 133 4.94 -15.49 7.57
C THR A 133 3.51 -15.70 8.08
N HIS A 134 2.52 -15.71 7.18
CA HIS A 134 1.13 -16.03 7.52
C HIS A 134 1.00 -17.38 8.24
N ASP A 135 1.53 -18.44 7.63
CA ASP A 135 1.37 -19.82 8.11
C ASP A 135 2.07 -20.05 9.46
N VAL A 136 3.18 -19.34 9.73
CA VAL A 136 3.98 -19.51 10.96
C VAL A 136 3.65 -18.53 12.08
N THR A 137 2.87 -17.49 11.81
CA THR A 137 2.46 -16.48 12.80
C THR A 137 1.02 -16.76 13.27
N PRO A 138 0.79 -17.13 14.54
CA PRO A 138 -0.53 -17.52 15.04
C PRO A 138 -1.63 -16.46 14.84
N GLU A 139 -1.28 -15.19 15.01
CA GLU A 139 -2.19 -14.04 14.86
C GLU A 139 -2.67 -13.90 13.41
N LEU A 140 -1.77 -14.16 12.44
CA LEU A 140 -2.09 -14.09 11.01
C LEU A 140 -2.80 -15.34 10.52
N SER A 141 -2.30 -16.54 10.86
CA SER A 141 -2.96 -17.81 10.48
C SER A 141 -4.34 -17.99 11.14
N GLY A 142 -4.55 -17.40 12.31
CA GLY A 142 -5.86 -17.31 12.96
C GLY A 142 -6.83 -16.35 12.26
N ASN A 143 -6.32 -15.45 11.41
CA ASN A 143 -7.10 -14.49 10.67
C ASN A 143 -7.45 -15.00 9.25
N SER A 144 -8.73 -15.31 9.04
CA SER A 144 -9.23 -15.92 7.79
C SER A 144 -9.14 -15.05 6.53
N ILE A 145 -8.84 -13.75 6.68
CA ILE A 145 -8.66 -12.81 5.57
C ILE A 145 -7.19 -12.46 5.32
N ALA A 146 -6.28 -12.75 6.25
CA ALA A 146 -4.87 -12.38 6.12
C ALA A 146 -4.15 -13.12 4.96
N ASP A 147 -4.66 -14.28 4.52
CA ASP A 147 -4.12 -15.04 3.38
C ASP A 147 -4.69 -14.61 2.02
N LEU A 148 -5.57 -13.61 1.98
CA LEU A 148 -6.18 -13.18 0.74
C LEU A 148 -5.14 -12.50 -0.16
N PRO A 149 -5.11 -12.79 -1.48
CA PRO A 149 -4.14 -12.18 -2.39
C PRO A 149 -4.28 -10.65 -2.47
N GLN A 150 -5.46 -10.10 -2.16
CA GLN A 150 -5.68 -8.65 -2.02
C GLN A 150 -4.85 -8.05 -0.89
N VAL A 151 -4.76 -8.75 0.25
CA VAL A 151 -3.96 -8.30 1.40
C VAL A 151 -2.49 -8.31 1.02
N ILE A 152 -2.01 -9.42 0.47
CA ILE A 152 -0.61 -9.55 0.04
C ILE A 152 -0.26 -8.51 -1.04
N LYS A 153 -1.16 -8.24 -1.99
CA LYS A 153 -0.98 -7.17 -2.98
C LYS A 153 -0.87 -5.80 -2.31
N ALA A 154 -1.82 -5.40 -1.49
CA ALA A 154 -1.82 -4.09 -0.84
C ALA A 154 -0.57 -3.89 0.02
N VAL A 155 -0.18 -4.90 0.80
CA VAL A 155 1.01 -4.89 1.65
C VAL A 155 2.30 -4.69 0.84
N LEU A 156 2.48 -5.44 -0.27
CA LEU A 156 3.66 -5.31 -1.12
C LEU A 156 3.75 -3.92 -1.78
N LEU A 157 2.61 -3.37 -2.23
CA LEU A 157 2.59 -2.05 -2.87
C LEU A 157 2.78 -0.92 -1.85
N ALA A 158 2.14 -1.01 -0.67
CA ALA A 158 2.28 -0.03 0.40
C ALA A 158 3.72 0.03 0.92
N GLY A 159 4.33 -1.15 1.10
CA GLY A 159 5.70 -1.31 1.59
C GLY A 159 6.79 -0.96 0.58
N ALA A 160 6.45 -0.72 -0.69
CA ALA A 160 7.42 -0.35 -1.71
C ALA A 160 8.23 0.90 -1.29
N SER A 161 9.55 0.84 -1.47
CA SER A 161 10.44 1.97 -1.21
C SER A 161 10.38 2.98 -2.35
N ARG A 162 10.41 4.27 -1.98
CA ARG A 162 10.26 5.40 -2.91
C ARG A 162 11.42 6.37 -2.70
N ASN A 163 12.29 6.49 -3.70
CA ASN A 163 13.39 7.46 -3.67
C ASN A 163 12.86 8.90 -3.79
N GLU A 164 13.75 9.89 -3.70
CA GLU A 164 13.39 11.30 -3.74
C GLU A 164 12.68 11.73 -5.05
N ASP A 165 13.02 11.07 -6.17
CA ASP A 165 12.49 11.38 -7.50
C ASP A 165 11.10 10.77 -7.76
N TRP A 166 10.70 9.75 -6.99
CA TRP A 166 9.40 9.09 -7.14
C TRP A 166 8.25 10.09 -6.93
N THR A 167 7.28 10.08 -7.83
CA THR A 167 6.11 10.96 -7.75
C THR A 167 4.90 10.38 -8.47
N ASN A 168 3.74 10.48 -7.85
CA ASN A 168 2.44 10.23 -8.50
C ASN A 168 1.82 11.53 -9.07
N ALA A 169 2.69 12.46 -9.47
CA ALA A 169 2.37 13.72 -10.15
C ALA A 169 1.25 14.59 -9.50
N PRO A 170 1.23 14.79 -8.17
CA PRO A 170 0.23 15.67 -7.57
C PRO A 170 0.44 17.12 -7.98
N ALA A 171 -0.62 17.92 -7.92
CA ALA A 171 -0.47 19.37 -8.02
C ALA A 171 0.46 19.86 -6.90
N THR A 172 1.47 20.65 -7.26
CA THR A 172 2.54 21.06 -6.32
C THR A 172 2.30 22.43 -5.67
N LYS A 173 1.30 23.19 -6.16
CA LYS A 173 0.99 24.55 -5.70
C LYS A 173 -0.46 24.93 -5.95
N GLY A 174 -0.89 26.01 -5.29
CA GLY A 174 -2.22 26.58 -5.44
C GLY A 174 -3.30 25.76 -4.73
N PRO A 175 -4.59 26.06 -5.01
CA PRO A 175 -5.72 25.49 -4.27
C PRO A 175 -5.91 23.98 -4.39
N GLN A 176 -5.15 23.31 -5.27
CA GLN A 176 -5.22 21.87 -5.48
C GLN A 176 -3.95 21.14 -5.02
N ARG A 177 -3.02 21.84 -4.36
CA ARG A 177 -1.77 21.25 -3.91
C ARG A 177 -2.01 19.95 -3.14
N GLY A 178 -1.31 18.89 -3.51
CA GLY A 178 -1.43 17.58 -2.90
C GLY A 178 -2.58 16.70 -3.42
N SER A 179 -3.35 17.14 -4.42
CA SER A 179 -4.33 16.29 -5.10
C SER A 179 -3.73 15.69 -6.38
N THR A 180 -4.02 14.42 -6.65
CA THR A 180 -3.67 13.72 -7.89
C THR A 180 -4.80 12.82 -8.39
N ALA A 181 -4.87 12.63 -9.71
CA ALA A 181 -5.69 11.61 -10.36
C ALA A 181 -4.82 10.45 -10.92
N ARG A 182 -3.53 10.44 -10.59
CA ARG A 182 -2.56 9.41 -10.92
C ARG A 182 -2.14 8.78 -9.59
N PRO A 183 -2.57 7.57 -9.25
CA PRO A 183 -2.38 7.05 -7.90
C PRO A 183 -0.94 6.68 -7.62
N ILE A 184 -0.22 6.19 -8.63
CA ILE A 184 1.16 5.72 -8.52
C ILE A 184 2.07 6.46 -9.52
N ASP A 185 3.38 6.20 -9.47
CA ASP A 185 4.32 6.77 -10.44
C ASP A 185 4.17 6.12 -11.81
N GLU A 186 4.30 6.91 -12.88
CA GLU A 186 4.11 6.45 -14.26
C GLU A 186 5.12 5.36 -14.67
N ILE A 187 6.35 5.45 -14.18
CA ILE A 187 7.43 4.52 -14.54
C ILE A 187 7.57 3.45 -13.46
N TYR A 188 7.63 3.88 -12.19
CA TYR A 188 8.02 3.01 -11.08
C TYR A 188 6.84 2.42 -10.31
N GLY A 189 5.60 2.73 -10.71
CA GLY A 189 4.41 2.27 -10.01
C GLY A 189 4.41 2.71 -8.55
N ALA A 190 4.09 1.81 -7.63
CA ALA A 190 4.11 2.10 -6.20
C ALA A 190 5.53 2.30 -5.63
N GLY A 191 6.57 1.89 -6.38
CA GLY A 191 7.98 1.98 -5.98
C GLY A 191 8.74 0.66 -6.17
N LEU A 192 9.95 0.61 -5.61
CA LEU A 192 10.79 -0.58 -5.60
C LEU A 192 10.34 -1.55 -4.51
N VAL A 193 10.16 -2.83 -4.86
CA VAL A 193 9.82 -3.87 -3.89
C VAL A 193 10.79 -3.87 -2.71
N ASP A 194 10.25 -3.79 -1.50
CA ASP A 194 10.98 -3.82 -0.24
C ASP A 194 10.26 -4.81 0.68
N ILE A 195 10.84 -6.00 0.82
CA ILE A 195 10.23 -7.08 1.59
C ILE A 195 10.26 -6.81 3.08
N ASP A 196 11.23 -6.02 3.58
CA ASP A 196 11.33 -5.75 5.02
C ASP A 196 10.22 -4.79 5.44
N ARG A 197 9.99 -3.73 4.67
CA ARG A 197 8.83 -2.84 4.87
C ARG A 197 7.51 -3.59 4.70
N ALA A 198 7.35 -4.39 3.64
CA ALA A 198 6.14 -5.17 3.42
C ALA A 198 5.89 -6.17 4.56
N HIS A 199 6.92 -6.84 5.05
CA HIS A 199 6.82 -7.74 6.19
C HIS A 199 6.40 -7.00 7.46
N ALA A 200 7.01 -5.84 7.75
CA ALA A 200 6.64 -5.01 8.90
C ALA A 200 5.16 -4.57 8.86
N ILE A 201 4.67 -4.15 7.69
CA ILE A 201 3.24 -3.85 7.47
C ILE A 201 2.40 -5.09 7.76
N TYR A 202 2.76 -6.24 7.21
CA TYR A 202 1.97 -7.47 7.39
C TYR A 202 1.89 -7.92 8.84
N THR A 203 3.02 -7.91 9.56
CA THR A 203 3.12 -8.27 10.97
C THR A 203 2.64 -7.17 11.93
N GLY A 204 2.37 -5.97 11.41
CA GLY A 204 1.59 -4.93 12.11
C GLY A 204 0.14 -5.31 12.36
N LEU A 205 -0.28 -6.46 11.80
CA LEU A 205 -1.60 -7.08 11.91
C LEU A 205 -2.72 -6.20 11.34
N GLU A 206 -3.92 -6.78 11.31
CA GLU A 206 -5.13 -6.07 10.93
C GLU A 206 -5.51 -5.05 12.02
N GLN A 207 -5.74 -3.79 11.62
CA GLN A 207 -6.18 -2.71 12.50
C GLN A 207 -7.45 -2.08 11.92
N PRO A 208 -8.64 -2.56 12.34
CA PRO A 208 -9.91 -2.20 11.73
C PRO A 208 -10.23 -0.71 11.82
N GLY A 209 -10.69 -0.14 10.72
CA GLY A 209 -11.26 1.20 10.66
C GLY A 209 -12.66 1.27 11.29
N ALA A 210 -13.29 2.43 11.13
CA ALA A 210 -14.63 2.69 11.60
C ALA A 210 -15.51 3.26 10.48
N GLY A 211 -16.79 2.89 10.47
CA GLY A 211 -17.79 3.46 9.55
C GLY A 211 -18.21 4.88 9.91
N ASP A 212 -17.74 5.39 11.05
CA ASP A 212 -17.89 6.77 11.48
C ASP A 212 -16.54 7.39 11.82
N ASN A 213 -16.51 8.71 11.89
CA ASN A 213 -15.30 9.47 12.16
C ASN A 213 -15.00 9.55 13.67
N ASN A 214 -14.91 8.39 14.32
CA ASN A 214 -14.61 8.24 15.75
C ASN A 214 -13.26 8.90 16.10
N PRO A 215 -13.10 9.59 17.25
CA PRO A 215 -11.81 10.14 17.70
C PRO A 215 -10.77 9.09 18.14
N VAL A 216 -11.10 7.80 18.22
CA VAL A 216 -10.15 6.76 18.64
C VAL A 216 -9.14 6.46 17.53
N SER A 217 -7.85 6.43 17.87
CA SER A 217 -6.78 5.99 16.96
C SER A 217 -7.01 4.54 16.54
N THR A 218 -7.05 4.30 15.24
CA THR A 218 -7.22 2.95 14.65
C THR A 218 -6.02 2.51 13.84
N MET A 219 -5.05 3.40 13.60
CA MET A 219 -3.77 3.09 12.99
C MET A 219 -2.65 3.38 13.99
N SER A 220 -1.73 2.43 14.12
CA SER A 220 -0.50 2.55 14.89
C SER A 220 0.61 1.80 14.15
N GLY A 221 1.75 2.49 13.94
CA GLY A 221 2.87 1.94 13.17
C GLY A 221 2.46 1.41 11.80
N PRO A 222 3.27 0.55 11.18
CA PRO A 222 2.91 -0.11 9.94
C PRO A 222 1.78 -1.12 10.20
N GLY A 223 0.84 -1.28 9.25
CA GLY A 223 -0.33 -2.13 9.44
C GLY A 223 -1.25 -2.16 8.22
N TRP A 224 -2.34 -2.91 8.32
CA TRP A 224 -3.32 -3.02 7.24
C TRP A 224 -4.74 -3.22 7.77
N ASP A 225 -5.72 -3.04 6.90
CA ASP A 225 -7.14 -3.29 7.16
C ASP A 225 -7.83 -3.83 5.91
N PHE A 226 -8.83 -4.68 6.10
CA PHE A 226 -9.67 -5.23 5.04
C PHE A 226 -11.13 -4.83 5.29
N GLU A 227 -11.78 -4.27 4.27
CA GLU A 227 -13.20 -3.92 4.35
C GLU A 227 -13.98 -4.36 3.10
N SER A 228 -15.22 -4.76 3.31
CA SER A 228 -16.18 -5.09 2.26
C SER A 228 -17.10 -3.90 1.98
N MET A 229 -16.58 -2.88 1.31
CA MET A 229 -17.26 -1.60 1.12
C MET A 229 -18.48 -1.68 0.20
N SER A 230 -19.62 -1.27 0.73
CA SER A 230 -20.91 -1.10 0.05
C SER A 230 -20.99 0.25 -0.68
N ASN A 231 -21.97 0.40 -1.57
CA ASN A 231 -22.16 1.63 -2.32
C ASN A 231 -22.31 2.86 -1.39
N GLY A 232 -21.53 3.91 -1.64
CA GLY A 232 -21.56 5.15 -0.85
C GLY A 232 -20.98 5.02 0.56
N GLU A 233 -20.37 3.88 0.90
CA GLU A 233 -19.74 3.67 2.19
C GLU A 233 -18.47 4.50 2.35
N VAL A 234 -18.23 4.95 3.59
CA VAL A 234 -17.03 5.66 4.00
C VAL A 234 -16.38 4.89 5.13
N LEU A 235 -15.10 4.56 4.96
CA LEU A 235 -14.26 3.95 5.99
C LEU A 235 -13.28 5.01 6.49
N TRP A 236 -13.17 5.12 7.81
CA TRP A 236 -12.30 6.06 8.49
C TRP A 236 -11.22 5.33 9.28
N HIS A 237 -10.00 5.85 9.19
CA HIS A 237 -8.95 5.56 10.14
C HIS A 237 -8.39 6.82 10.79
N ARG A 238 -7.78 6.66 11.96
CA ARG A 238 -7.18 7.75 12.75
C ARG A 238 -5.77 7.38 13.21
N PHE A 239 -4.89 8.36 13.19
CA PHE A 239 -3.57 8.28 13.83
C PHE A 239 -3.11 9.66 14.29
N SER A 240 -2.09 9.66 15.13
CA SER A 240 -1.40 10.86 15.58
C SER A 240 0.10 10.72 15.32
N ILE A 241 0.75 11.83 14.99
CA ILE A 241 2.21 11.92 14.95
C ILE A 241 2.68 13.04 15.87
N ASN A 242 3.67 12.73 16.71
CA ASN A 242 4.16 13.66 17.73
C ASN A 242 5.34 14.52 17.21
N GLU A 243 5.99 14.06 16.16
CA GLU A 243 7.11 14.72 15.50
C GLU A 243 6.87 14.76 13.97
N VAL A 244 7.76 15.45 13.25
CA VAL A 244 7.68 15.53 11.79
C VAL A 244 7.94 14.14 11.22
N ALA A 245 6.95 13.55 10.55
CA ALA A 245 7.15 12.28 9.87
C ALA A 245 7.89 12.53 8.54
N GLU A 246 9.09 11.96 8.41
CA GLU A 246 9.90 12.06 7.18
C GLU A 246 9.16 11.48 5.97
N GLU A 247 8.46 10.36 6.17
CA GLU A 247 7.71 9.66 5.14
C GLU A 247 6.49 8.96 5.75
N ILE A 248 5.33 9.14 5.13
CA ILE A 248 4.12 8.33 5.36
C ILE A 248 3.62 7.82 4.01
N GLY A 249 3.26 6.54 3.96
CA GLY A 249 2.63 5.90 2.81
C GLY A 249 1.33 5.23 3.22
N ILE A 250 0.23 5.50 2.53
CA ILE A 250 -1.06 4.83 2.74
C ILE A 250 -1.60 4.44 1.37
N LEU A 251 -1.79 3.15 1.15
CA LEU A 251 -2.21 2.60 -0.13
C LEU A 251 -3.47 1.75 0.05
N VAL A 252 -4.43 1.92 -0.84
CA VAL A 252 -5.60 1.04 -0.93
C VAL A 252 -5.59 0.33 -2.27
N THR A 253 -5.98 -0.95 -2.28
CA THR A 253 -6.33 -1.66 -3.52
C THR A 253 -7.71 -2.29 -3.37
N TRP A 254 -8.41 -2.42 -4.50
CA TRP A 254 -9.66 -3.15 -4.53
C TRP A 254 -9.80 -3.95 -5.82
N ASN A 255 -10.68 -4.94 -5.77
CA ASN A 255 -10.89 -5.85 -6.89
C ASN A 255 -12.14 -5.47 -7.67
N ARG A 256 -12.04 -5.45 -9.00
CA ARG A 256 -13.25 -5.50 -9.86
C ARG A 256 -14.06 -6.77 -9.60
N ILE A 257 -15.35 -6.74 -9.88
CA ILE A 257 -16.21 -7.93 -9.78
C ILE A 257 -16.51 -8.46 -11.18
N VAL A 258 -16.23 -9.74 -11.41
CA VAL A 258 -16.45 -10.40 -12.71
C VAL A 258 -17.64 -11.35 -12.61
N ALA A 259 -18.59 -11.24 -13.54
CA ALA A 259 -19.69 -12.19 -13.63
C ALA A 259 -19.17 -13.61 -13.93
N SER A 260 -19.76 -14.63 -13.31
CA SER A 260 -19.31 -16.02 -13.42
C SER A 260 -19.43 -16.63 -14.82
N ASN A 261 -20.18 -15.97 -15.72
CA ASN A 261 -20.30 -16.30 -17.15
C ASN A 261 -19.33 -15.49 -18.03
N PHE A 262 -18.53 -14.61 -17.43
CA PHE A 262 -17.54 -13.73 -18.08
C PHE A 262 -18.12 -12.76 -19.11
N ALA A 263 -19.44 -12.49 -19.05
CA ALA A 263 -20.11 -11.58 -19.97
C ALA A 263 -19.95 -10.10 -19.59
N THR A 264 -19.82 -9.81 -18.29
CA THR A 264 -19.66 -8.46 -17.73
C THR A 264 -18.67 -8.44 -16.58
N ALA A 265 -18.11 -7.27 -16.30
CA ALA A 265 -17.44 -6.95 -15.05
C ALA A 265 -17.87 -5.56 -14.58
N THR A 266 -17.91 -5.35 -13.27
CA THR A 266 -18.15 -4.03 -12.65
C THR A 266 -16.88 -3.54 -12.02
N HIS A 267 -16.62 -2.23 -12.15
CA HIS A 267 -15.41 -1.56 -11.67
C HIS A 267 -15.84 -0.58 -10.57
N PRO A 268 -15.68 -0.95 -9.29
CA PRO A 268 -15.84 -0.03 -8.17
C PRO A 268 -14.83 1.10 -8.27
N ASP A 269 -15.17 2.26 -7.72
CA ASP A 269 -14.36 3.48 -7.72
C ASP A 269 -14.27 4.00 -6.28
N LEU A 270 -13.04 4.09 -5.76
CA LEU A 270 -12.75 4.43 -4.38
C LEU A 270 -11.74 5.57 -4.33
N ASP A 271 -12.09 6.64 -3.62
CA ASP A 271 -11.22 7.79 -3.40
C ASP A 271 -10.53 7.69 -2.04
N LEU A 272 -9.24 8.07 -1.98
CA LEU A 272 -8.43 8.10 -0.77
C LEU A 272 -8.00 9.53 -0.42
N GLU A 273 -8.23 9.95 0.82
CA GLU A 273 -7.82 11.27 1.31
C GLU A 273 -7.25 11.22 2.74
N LEU A 274 -6.16 11.96 2.96
CA LEU A 274 -5.57 12.26 4.25
C LEU A 274 -6.03 13.64 4.70
N LEU A 275 -6.67 13.69 5.85
CA LEU A 275 -7.23 14.87 6.47
C LEU A 275 -6.51 15.17 7.77
N ARG A 276 -6.39 16.46 8.10
CA ARG A 276 -5.93 16.89 9.43
C ARG A 276 -7.13 17.01 10.36
N ILE A 277 -6.97 16.70 11.64
CA ILE A 277 -7.99 17.03 12.64
C ILE A 277 -7.68 18.39 13.24
N VAL A 278 -8.66 19.29 13.19
CA VAL A 278 -8.63 20.60 13.85
C VAL A 278 -9.84 20.69 14.77
N ASP A 279 -9.62 20.88 16.06
CA ASP A 279 -10.69 20.94 17.07
C ASP A 279 -11.68 19.75 17.00
N GLY A 280 -11.16 18.55 16.72
CA GLY A 280 -11.95 17.31 16.59
C GLY A 280 -12.61 17.11 15.22
N VAL A 281 -12.50 18.07 14.29
CA VAL A 281 -13.13 18.02 12.96
C VAL A 281 -12.08 17.68 11.89
N PRO A 282 -12.33 16.70 11.00
CA PRO A 282 -11.47 16.47 9.85
C PRO A 282 -11.59 17.62 8.84
N GLU A 283 -10.44 18.18 8.48
CA GLU A 283 -10.30 19.20 7.46
C GLU A 283 -9.39 18.69 6.34
N SER A 284 -9.78 18.96 5.09
CA SER A 284 -8.97 18.58 3.93
C SER A 284 -7.64 19.31 3.95
N MET A 285 -6.57 18.58 3.63
CA MET A 285 -5.22 19.14 3.48
C MET A 285 -4.92 19.60 2.06
N VAL A 286 -5.84 19.42 1.10
CA VAL A 286 -5.66 19.87 -0.28
C VAL A 286 -5.52 21.40 -0.31
N GLY A 287 -4.44 21.88 -0.93
CA GLY A 287 -4.11 23.31 -0.96
C GLY A 287 -3.39 23.84 0.28
N ALA A 288 -3.11 23.00 1.28
CA ALA A 288 -2.34 23.42 2.46
C ALA A 288 -0.90 23.81 2.09
N ASP A 289 -0.30 24.68 2.90
CA ASP A 289 1.06 25.15 2.70
C ASP A 289 2.12 24.09 3.09
N SER A 290 3.39 24.42 2.82
CA SER A 290 4.52 23.52 3.08
C SER A 290 4.81 23.28 4.56
N GLY A 291 4.21 24.06 5.47
CA GLY A 291 4.31 23.87 6.91
C GLY A 291 3.41 22.75 7.43
N VAL A 292 2.41 22.31 6.67
CA VAL A 292 1.58 21.15 7.00
C VAL A 292 2.20 19.86 6.45
N PHE A 293 2.69 19.89 5.22
CA PHE A 293 3.47 18.80 4.62
C PHE A 293 4.46 19.34 3.60
N ALA A 294 5.69 18.82 3.55
CA ALA A 294 6.73 19.34 2.65
C ALA A 294 6.46 19.00 1.18
N SER A 295 6.13 17.75 0.86
CA SER A 295 5.86 17.29 -0.52
C SER A 295 4.99 16.04 -0.58
N GLY A 296 4.54 15.69 -1.78
CA GLY A 296 3.73 14.50 -2.03
C GLY A 296 2.25 14.83 -2.23
N ASN A 297 1.38 13.86 -1.98
CA ASN A 297 -0.06 13.98 -2.14
C ASN A 297 -0.80 13.62 -0.85
N VAL A 298 -1.95 14.26 -0.64
CA VAL A 298 -2.89 14.02 0.47
C VAL A 298 -4.26 13.61 -0.03
N GLN A 299 -4.47 13.61 -1.35
CA GLN A 299 -5.68 13.12 -2.00
C GLN A 299 -5.29 12.38 -3.29
N SER A 300 -5.93 11.24 -3.52
CA SER A 300 -5.74 10.39 -4.68
C SER A 300 -7.13 9.92 -5.14
N VAL A 301 -7.50 10.30 -6.38
CA VAL A 301 -8.89 10.25 -6.91
C VAL A 301 -8.91 9.79 -8.38
N SER A 302 -8.31 8.65 -8.69
CA SER A 302 -8.33 8.09 -10.04
C SER A 302 -9.67 7.44 -10.37
N ALA A 303 -10.31 7.95 -11.42
CA ALA A 303 -11.58 7.41 -11.91
C ALA A 303 -11.45 6.05 -12.64
N VAL A 304 -10.23 5.54 -12.84
CA VAL A 304 -10.00 4.33 -13.65
C VAL A 304 -9.18 3.26 -12.95
N ASP A 305 -8.30 3.64 -12.04
CA ASP A 305 -7.44 2.69 -11.34
C ASP A 305 -8.19 1.91 -10.28
N ASN A 306 -7.57 0.82 -9.83
CA ASN A 306 -8.06 0.02 -8.71
C ASN A 306 -7.04 -0.01 -7.55
N VAL A 307 -6.29 1.09 -7.47
CA VAL A 307 -5.30 1.43 -6.47
C VAL A 307 -5.35 2.94 -6.24
N GLU A 308 -5.28 3.37 -4.98
CA GLU A 308 -4.99 4.76 -4.62
C GLU A 308 -3.82 4.76 -3.65
N LEU A 309 -2.94 5.77 -3.73
CA LEU A 309 -1.80 5.89 -2.85
C LEU A 309 -1.60 7.34 -2.43
N ILE A 310 -1.49 7.53 -1.12
CA ILE A 310 -1.03 8.74 -0.46
C ILE A 310 0.43 8.51 -0.08
N HIS A 311 1.29 9.39 -0.54
CA HIS A 311 2.70 9.44 -0.17
C HIS A 311 3.04 10.87 0.24
N VAL A 312 3.41 11.06 1.50
CA VAL A 312 3.70 12.38 2.07
C VAL A 312 5.09 12.37 2.68
N ARG A 313 5.85 13.45 2.43
CA ARG A 313 7.11 13.72 3.14
C ARG A 313 7.01 14.96 3.99
N GLY A 314 7.63 14.91 5.16
CA GLY A 314 7.66 16.01 6.13
C GLY A 314 6.26 16.39 6.62
N LEU A 315 5.42 15.41 6.98
CA LEU A 315 4.11 15.67 7.56
C LEU A 315 4.31 16.24 8.97
N ALA A 316 3.71 17.39 9.26
CA ALA A 316 3.86 18.07 10.54
C ALA A 316 3.18 17.31 11.70
N PRO A 317 3.63 17.47 12.95
CA PRO A 317 2.94 16.89 14.11
C PRO A 317 1.45 17.25 14.16
N GLY A 318 0.64 16.30 14.63
CA GLY A 318 -0.79 16.48 14.82
C GLY A 318 -1.59 15.19 14.71
N ASP A 319 -2.90 15.35 14.80
CA ASP A 319 -3.86 14.26 14.62
C ASP A 319 -4.41 14.26 13.20
N TYR A 320 -4.58 13.06 12.64
CA TYR A 320 -4.93 12.85 11.25
C TYR A 320 -6.07 11.84 11.09
N ALA A 321 -6.76 11.93 9.97
CA ALA A 321 -7.76 10.98 9.52
C ALA A 321 -7.42 10.48 8.11
N VAL A 322 -7.56 9.19 7.88
CA VAL A 322 -7.62 8.63 6.53
C VAL A 322 -9.08 8.37 6.20
N ARG A 323 -9.55 8.92 5.08
CA ARG A 323 -10.89 8.67 4.56
C ARG A 323 -10.80 7.90 3.26
N LEU A 324 -11.40 6.73 3.25
CA LEU A 324 -11.67 5.95 2.05
C LEU A 324 -13.16 6.04 1.72
N THR A 325 -13.50 6.50 0.52
CA THR A 325 -14.90 6.68 0.11
C THR A 325 -15.18 5.90 -1.15
N ARG A 326 -16.24 5.10 -1.16
CA ARG A 326 -16.71 4.48 -2.40
C ARG A 326 -17.65 5.43 -3.15
N VAL A 327 -17.23 5.87 -4.33
CA VAL A 327 -17.88 6.97 -5.08
C VAL A 327 -18.66 6.52 -6.32
N ASP A 328 -18.52 5.26 -6.73
CA ASP A 328 -19.30 4.69 -7.84
C ASP A 328 -20.77 4.41 -7.50
N GLY A 329 -21.58 4.13 -8.54
CA GLY A 329 -22.98 3.73 -8.43
C GLY A 329 -23.24 2.20 -8.44
N ASN A 330 -22.21 1.35 -8.35
CA ASN A 330 -22.40 -0.10 -8.41
C ASN A 330 -22.96 -0.62 -7.07
N SER A 331 -23.94 -1.53 -7.14
CA SER A 331 -24.65 -2.05 -5.97
C SER A 331 -23.96 -3.22 -5.26
N VAL A 332 -22.98 -3.85 -5.90
CA VAL A 332 -22.24 -5.00 -5.33
C VAL A 332 -21.10 -4.49 -4.48
N SER A 333 -20.97 -4.96 -3.23
CA SER A 333 -19.84 -4.62 -2.36
C SER A 333 -18.50 -5.05 -2.97
N THR A 334 -17.47 -4.23 -2.76
CA THR A 334 -16.11 -4.52 -3.20
C THR A 334 -15.23 -4.84 -2.01
N ARG A 335 -14.21 -5.67 -2.22
CA ARG A 335 -13.19 -5.96 -1.21
C ARG A 335 -12.06 -4.96 -1.38
N ALA A 336 -11.91 -4.07 -0.41
CA ALA A 336 -10.83 -3.10 -0.35
C ALA A 336 -9.84 -3.53 0.75
N VAL A 337 -8.56 -3.31 0.50
CA VAL A 337 -7.52 -3.45 1.52
C VAL A 337 -6.75 -2.15 1.56
N VAL A 338 -6.67 -1.55 2.75
CA VAL A 338 -5.83 -0.40 3.04
C VAL A 338 -4.59 -0.92 3.77
N ALA A 339 -3.41 -0.51 3.34
CA ALA A 339 -2.15 -0.87 3.97
C ALA A 339 -1.29 0.38 4.07
N TRP A 340 -0.54 0.52 5.16
CA TRP A 340 0.18 1.75 5.43
C TRP A 340 1.55 1.50 6.04
N TRP A 341 2.49 2.33 5.59
CA TRP A 341 3.70 2.64 6.30
C TRP A 341 3.48 3.95 7.05
N LEU A 342 3.14 3.84 8.33
CA LEU A 342 3.39 4.92 9.27
C LEU A 342 4.71 4.59 9.95
N PRO A 343 5.62 5.57 10.14
CA PRO A 343 6.71 5.38 11.08
C PRO A 343 6.10 4.82 12.36
N PRO A 344 6.65 3.73 12.93
CA PRO A 344 6.33 3.40 14.31
C PRO A 344 6.39 4.70 15.08
N ALA A 345 5.35 5.05 15.85
CA ALA A 345 5.49 6.13 16.82
C ALA A 345 6.79 5.80 17.52
N ALA A 346 7.82 6.67 17.37
CA ALA A 346 9.16 6.36 17.82
C ALA A 346 8.97 5.67 19.15
N ASP A 347 9.28 4.37 19.23
CA ASP A 347 9.24 3.69 20.52
C ASP A 347 10.06 4.67 21.33
N SER A 348 9.45 5.39 22.27
CA SER A 348 10.18 6.40 23.00
C SER A 348 11.15 5.53 23.78
N ILE A 349 12.33 5.28 23.20
CA ILE A 349 13.33 4.41 23.77
C ILE A 349 13.60 5.13 25.07
N PRO A 350 13.19 4.60 26.22
CA PRO A 350 13.20 5.45 27.40
C PRO A 350 14.66 5.86 27.62
N GLY A 351 14.92 7.16 27.75
CA GLY A 351 16.27 7.72 27.78
C GLY A 351 16.87 8.19 26.45
N ASP A 352 16.23 7.97 25.29
CA ASP A 352 16.55 8.64 24.01
C ASP A 352 15.88 10.01 23.99
N LEU A 353 16.61 11.00 24.50
CA LEU A 353 16.12 12.37 24.73
C LEU A 353 16.39 13.29 23.55
N ASN A 354 17.18 12.83 22.56
CA ASN A 354 17.51 13.58 21.36
C ASN A 354 16.83 13.00 20.09
N HIS A 355 16.18 11.84 20.22
CA HIS A 355 15.44 11.10 19.19
C HIS A 355 16.30 10.59 18.02
N ASP A 356 17.55 10.20 18.29
CA ASP A 356 18.46 9.61 17.28
C ASP A 356 18.42 8.07 17.24
N ALA A 357 17.44 7.49 17.93
CA ALA A 357 17.24 6.06 18.11
C ALA A 357 18.36 5.35 18.90
N ARG A 358 19.12 6.12 19.70
CA ARG A 358 20.11 5.61 20.65
C ARG A 358 19.91 6.28 22.00
N VAL A 359 20.43 5.60 23.03
CA VAL A 359 20.63 6.17 24.37
C VAL A 359 22.13 6.23 24.60
N ASP A 360 22.70 7.42 24.45
CA ASP A 360 24.15 7.64 24.52
C ASP A 360 24.54 8.97 25.21
N GLY A 361 25.79 9.40 24.97
CA GLY A 361 26.34 10.63 25.56
C GLY A 361 25.62 11.91 25.13
N ALA A 362 24.96 11.92 23.97
CA ALA A 362 24.17 13.04 23.49
C ALA A 362 22.89 13.17 24.32
N ASP A 363 22.19 12.08 24.61
CA ASP A 363 21.01 12.05 25.50
C ASP A 363 21.37 12.45 26.92
N PHE A 364 22.52 11.96 27.41
CA PHE A 364 23.01 12.38 28.71
C PHE A 364 23.26 13.90 28.76
N GLY A 365 23.76 14.49 27.67
CA GLY A 365 23.88 15.94 27.51
C GLY A 365 22.53 16.66 27.58
N VAL A 366 21.49 16.11 26.93
CA VAL A 366 20.12 16.63 27.00
C VAL A 366 19.56 16.53 28.42
N LEU A 367 19.74 15.39 29.11
CA LEU A 367 19.31 15.18 30.50
C LEU A 367 19.95 16.21 31.44
N LEU A 368 21.26 16.46 31.31
CA LEU A 368 21.97 17.46 32.12
C LEU A 368 21.52 18.90 31.82
N SER A 369 21.09 19.19 30.58
CA SER A 369 20.55 20.50 30.23
C SER A 369 19.21 20.80 30.92
N ARG A 370 18.46 19.75 31.28
CA ARG A 370 17.14 19.81 31.94
C ARG A 370 17.22 19.59 33.46
N TRP A 371 18.42 19.59 34.05
CA TRP A 371 18.63 19.30 35.47
C TRP A 371 17.85 20.21 36.42
N GLY A 372 17.14 19.61 37.39
CA GLY A 372 16.34 20.32 38.39
C GLY A 372 15.03 20.90 37.86
N THR A 373 14.64 20.60 36.62
CA THR A 373 13.32 20.95 36.07
C THR A 373 12.30 19.84 36.35
N ALA A 374 11.03 20.09 36.04
CA ALA A 374 9.95 19.09 36.06
C ALA A 374 9.57 18.65 34.63
N ASP A 375 10.57 18.59 33.74
CA ASP A 375 10.38 18.18 32.35
C ASP A 375 10.01 16.69 32.28
N PRO A 376 8.81 16.34 31.78
CA PRO A 376 8.31 14.97 31.81
C PRO A 376 9.06 14.01 30.89
N GLU A 377 9.78 14.49 29.88
CA GLU A 377 10.58 13.62 29.01
C GLU A 377 11.91 13.22 29.67
N ALA A 378 12.46 14.08 30.52
CA ALA A 378 13.74 13.83 31.21
C ALA A 378 13.59 13.31 32.64
N ASP A 379 12.37 13.31 33.19
CA ASP A 379 11.98 12.65 34.47
C ASP A 379 11.72 11.15 34.24
N LEU A 380 12.79 10.44 33.86
CA LEU A 380 12.80 9.03 33.52
C LEU A 380 12.43 8.11 34.69
N ASP A 381 12.62 8.54 35.94
CA ASP A 381 12.23 7.79 37.13
C ASP A 381 10.85 8.16 37.71
N GLY A 382 10.20 9.19 37.14
CA GLY A 382 8.86 9.65 37.52
C GLY A 382 8.80 10.30 38.90
N SER A 383 9.91 10.83 39.40
CA SER A 383 9.98 11.51 40.71
C SER A 383 9.34 12.90 40.71
N GLY A 384 9.03 13.44 39.54
CA GLY A 384 8.53 14.80 39.33
C GLY A 384 9.65 15.84 39.20
N SER A 385 10.91 15.41 39.09
CA SER A 385 12.05 16.31 38.89
C SER A 385 13.26 15.60 38.28
N VAL A 386 13.88 16.21 37.28
CA VAL A 386 15.10 15.68 36.63
C VAL A 386 16.30 15.78 37.59
N GLY A 387 16.86 14.63 37.96
CA GLY A 387 17.94 14.51 38.94
C GLY A 387 18.70 13.19 38.86
N GLY A 388 19.28 12.79 39.99
CA GLY A 388 20.21 11.66 40.05
C GLY A 388 19.56 10.29 39.80
N GLY A 389 18.25 10.17 40.02
CA GLY A 389 17.50 8.95 39.73
C GLY A 389 17.35 8.71 38.23
N ASP A 390 17.10 9.78 37.46
CA ASP A 390 16.99 9.74 36.00
C ASP A 390 18.30 9.36 35.33
N ILE A 391 19.45 9.80 35.88
CA ILE A 391 20.77 9.30 35.43
C ILE A 391 20.86 7.78 35.57
N GLY A 392 20.37 7.24 36.69
CA GLY A 392 20.36 5.80 36.93
C GLY A 392 19.54 5.05 35.88
N VAL A 393 18.39 5.61 35.49
CA VAL A 393 17.52 5.04 34.45
C VAL A 393 18.16 5.17 33.07
N LEU A 394 18.68 6.35 32.71
CA LEU A 394 19.34 6.58 31.40
C LEU A 394 20.54 5.65 31.19
N LEU A 395 21.39 5.48 32.22
CA LEU A 395 22.53 4.56 32.14
C LEU A 395 22.12 3.08 32.08
N ALA A 396 20.97 2.72 32.65
CA ALA A 396 20.44 1.35 32.54
C ALA A 396 19.92 1.04 31.13
N LEU A 397 19.61 2.08 30.35
CA LEU A 397 19.06 2.01 29.01
C LEU A 397 20.12 2.30 27.93
N TRP A 398 21.39 2.46 28.32
CA TRP A 398 22.51 2.82 27.44
C TRP A 398 22.70 1.83 26.28
N THR A 399 22.84 2.37 25.08
CA THR A 399 22.94 1.56 23.84
C THR A 399 24.28 1.65 23.12
N GLY A 400 25.13 2.65 23.41
CA GLY A 400 26.46 2.72 22.81
C GLY A 400 27.13 4.07 22.88
#